data_AF-A0A4Q5UZT1-F1
#
_entry.id   AF-A0A4Q5UZT1-F1
#
_cell.length_a   1.000
_cell.length_b   1.000
_cell.length_c   1.000
_cell.angle_alpha   90.00
_cell.angle_beta   90.00
_cell.angle_gamma   90.00
#
_symmetry.space_group_name_H-M   'P 1'
#
loop_
_entity.id
_entity.type
_entity.pdbx_description
1 polymer ?
#
loop_
_entity_poly.entity_id
_entity_poly.type
_entity_poly.pdbx_seq_one_letter_code
_entity_poly.pdbx_strand_id
1 'polypeptide(L)'
;TTPPPAYRKDIVKDNEADINDRYYGNPDVMANTPFHGTHCSGIIAAARNNGLGMDGVASNVNIMMLRAVPDGDEHDKDIALAIRYAVDNGAKIISMSFGKDFSPEKVWVDEAFKYAESKGVLLVAAAGNAHKDVDAEESFPNANYRTGGKSTTAIFVGASGNEKNGGYTASFSNYGKGNVDVFAPGVGIYSTIPGGNTYGNASGTSMACPLVAGVAAFVWQHYPNLTAQQVKEAIEKSTSAPAEKVNKPGTEEKVNLSELSKAGGIVNAFAAVKYASTMNAAPSKTKLPKSSIKKTKKA
;
A
#
# COMPACT_ATOMS: atom_id res chain seq x y z
N THR A 1 -6.30 35.50 19.75
CA THR A 1 -5.33 34.52 20.27
C THR A 1 -4.14 34.50 19.32
N THR A 2 -2.92 34.41 19.84
CA THR A 2 -1.72 34.33 19.00
C THR A 2 -1.66 32.94 18.37
N PRO A 3 -1.53 32.80 17.04
CA PRO A 3 -1.39 31.49 16.43
C PRO A 3 -0.10 30.81 16.93
N PRO A 4 -0.08 29.47 17.02
CA PRO A 4 1.12 28.74 17.39
C PRO A 4 2.26 29.02 16.39
N PRO A 5 3.53 28.95 16.83
CA PRO A 5 4.68 29.09 15.94
C PRO A 5 4.63 28.07 14.79
N ALA A 6 5.03 28.50 13.58
CA ALA A 6 5.03 27.68 12.37
C ALA A 6 6.27 26.77 12.30
N TYR A 7 6.43 25.85 13.26
CA TYR A 7 7.61 24.99 13.42
C TYR A 7 8.02 24.23 12.15
N ARG A 8 7.04 23.82 11.31
CA ARG A 8 7.30 23.13 10.04
C ARG A 8 8.24 23.93 9.14
N LYS A 9 7.99 25.22 8.96
CA LYS A 9 8.76 26.09 8.07
C LYS A 9 10.23 26.14 8.46
N ASP A 10 10.53 26.09 9.76
CA ASP A 10 11.90 26.15 10.28
C ASP A 10 12.64 24.80 10.18
N ILE A 11 11.90 23.70 10.31
CA ILE A 11 12.46 22.33 10.31
C ILE A 11 12.55 21.75 8.89
N VAL A 12 11.42 21.72 8.19
CA VAL A 12 11.28 21.12 6.85
C VAL A 12 11.83 22.05 5.77
N LYS A 13 11.82 23.36 6.04
CA LYS A 13 12.29 24.42 5.13
C LYS A 13 11.55 24.43 3.80
N ASP A 14 10.23 24.24 3.88
CA ASP A 14 9.33 24.23 2.73
C ASP A 14 8.28 25.36 2.78
N ASN A 15 7.61 25.57 1.66
CA ASN A 15 6.37 26.31 1.51
C ASN A 15 5.21 25.31 1.33
N GLU A 16 4.48 25.03 2.40
CA GLU A 16 3.39 24.04 2.41
C GLU A 16 2.27 24.34 1.40
N ALA A 17 2.04 25.62 1.10
CA ALA A 17 1.00 26.09 0.18
C ALA A 17 1.40 26.07 -1.31
N ASP A 18 2.64 25.68 -1.63
CA ASP A 18 3.13 25.64 -3.02
C ASP A 18 3.54 24.22 -3.41
N ILE A 19 2.70 23.57 -4.22
CA ILE A 19 2.98 22.24 -4.79
C ILE A 19 4.22 22.19 -5.71
N ASN A 20 4.76 23.34 -6.12
CA ASN A 20 5.98 23.42 -6.92
C ASN A 20 7.25 23.55 -6.09
N ASP A 21 7.14 23.78 -4.79
CA ASP A 21 8.26 23.64 -3.87
C ASP A 21 8.54 22.16 -3.62
N ARG A 22 9.56 21.63 -4.30
CA ARG A 22 9.87 20.18 -4.38
C ARG A 22 11.20 19.79 -3.75
N TYR A 23 11.98 20.76 -3.29
CA TYR A 23 13.36 20.54 -2.83
C TYR A 23 13.49 20.94 -1.36
N TYR A 24 12.96 20.10 -0.48
CA TYR A 24 12.88 20.34 0.96
C TYR A 24 13.08 19.05 1.76
N GLY A 25 13.11 19.18 3.10
CA GLY A 25 13.27 18.05 4.01
C GLY A 25 14.71 17.52 4.07
N ASN A 26 14.84 16.21 4.33
CA ASN A 26 16.13 15.54 4.42
C ASN A 26 16.09 14.18 3.71
N PRO A 27 17.22 13.70 3.16
CA PRO A 27 17.29 12.42 2.48
C PRO A 27 17.50 11.22 3.43
N ASP A 28 17.54 11.44 4.74
CA ASP A 28 17.81 10.37 5.72
C ASP A 28 16.53 9.57 6.03
N VAL A 29 16.35 8.50 5.26
CA VAL A 29 15.25 7.55 5.44
C VAL A 29 15.33 6.78 6.76
N MET A 30 16.49 6.77 7.43
CA MET A 30 16.71 6.08 8.71
C MET A 30 16.57 7.00 9.93
N ALA A 31 16.23 8.27 9.74
CA ALA A 31 16.10 9.24 10.81
C ALA A 31 15.02 8.85 11.84
N ASN A 32 15.35 8.99 13.13
CA ASN A 32 14.56 8.89 14.38
C ASN A 32 13.55 7.73 14.53
N THR A 33 12.66 7.50 13.59
CA THR A 33 11.59 6.48 13.61
C THR A 33 11.53 5.63 12.33
N PRO A 34 12.60 4.88 12.02
CA PRO A 34 12.63 4.02 10.84
C PRO A 34 11.83 2.72 10.97
N PHE A 35 11.23 2.45 12.14
CA PHE A 35 10.57 1.18 12.45
C PHE A 35 9.51 0.79 11.41
N HIS A 36 8.53 1.68 11.20
CA HIS A 36 7.34 1.36 10.41
C HIS A 36 7.65 1.10 8.94
N GLY A 37 8.47 1.95 8.31
CA GLY A 37 8.91 1.77 6.92
C GLY A 37 9.77 0.52 6.72
N THR A 38 10.66 0.21 7.69
CA THR A 38 11.48 -1.01 7.66
C THR A 38 10.61 -2.26 7.76
N HIS A 39 9.62 -2.25 8.65
CA HIS A 39 8.67 -3.36 8.82
C HIS A 39 7.82 -3.58 7.57
N CYS A 40 7.25 -2.51 6.99
CA CYS A 40 6.51 -2.58 5.74
C CYS A 40 7.37 -3.12 4.58
N SER A 41 8.63 -2.68 4.48
CA SER A 41 9.55 -3.12 3.43
C SER A 41 9.89 -4.61 3.53
N GLY A 42 10.06 -5.12 4.76
CA GLY A 42 10.29 -6.55 5.01
C GLY A 42 9.12 -7.42 4.58
N ILE A 43 7.89 -7.01 4.86
CA ILE A 43 6.68 -7.72 4.43
C ILE A 43 6.68 -7.92 2.91
N ILE A 44 7.06 -6.88 2.15
CA ILE A 44 7.11 -6.95 0.68
C ILE A 44 8.27 -7.84 0.22
N ALA A 45 9.48 -7.57 0.71
CA ALA A 45 10.72 -7.91 0.00
C ALA A 45 11.86 -8.46 0.88
N ALA A 46 11.59 -8.90 2.12
CA ALA A 46 12.62 -9.57 2.91
C ALA A 46 13.22 -10.74 2.12
N ALA A 47 14.55 -10.83 2.15
CA ALA A 47 15.29 -11.79 1.33
C ALA A 47 14.86 -13.22 1.68
N ARG A 48 14.39 -13.94 0.66
CA ARG A 48 13.83 -15.28 0.84
C ARG A 48 14.90 -16.36 0.91
N ASN A 49 14.63 -17.44 1.64
CA ASN A 49 15.46 -18.66 1.70
C ASN A 49 16.92 -18.45 2.18
N ASN A 50 17.18 -17.42 2.99
CA ASN A 50 18.51 -17.15 3.54
C ASN A 50 18.72 -17.71 4.97
N GLY A 51 17.69 -18.36 5.54
CA GLY A 51 17.74 -18.92 6.89
C GLY A 51 17.65 -17.89 8.04
N LEU A 52 17.32 -16.63 7.74
CA LEU A 52 17.23 -15.54 8.71
C LEU A 52 15.82 -14.92 8.72
N GLY A 53 15.25 -14.74 9.90
CA GLY A 53 14.00 -14.01 10.06
C GLY A 53 12.83 -14.61 9.29
N MET A 54 12.34 -13.87 8.29
CA MET A 54 11.12 -14.17 7.53
C MET A 54 11.30 -13.94 6.02
N ASP A 55 10.47 -14.61 5.22
CA ASP A 55 10.45 -14.54 3.75
C ASP A 55 9.45 -13.48 3.24
N GLY A 56 9.92 -12.45 2.53
CA GLY A 56 9.05 -11.44 1.94
C GLY A 56 8.03 -12.04 0.97
N VAL A 57 6.88 -11.39 0.79
CA VAL A 57 5.82 -11.89 -0.11
C VAL A 57 6.33 -12.05 -1.54
N ALA A 58 7.06 -11.06 -2.06
CA ALA A 58 7.64 -11.10 -3.38
C ALA A 58 9.16 -11.37 -3.32
N SER A 59 9.66 -12.22 -4.22
CA SER A 59 11.09 -12.31 -4.52
C SER A 59 11.48 -11.28 -5.58
N ASN A 60 12.76 -11.02 -5.89
CA ASN A 60 13.19 -10.24 -7.07
C ASN A 60 12.47 -8.88 -7.31
N VAL A 61 12.30 -8.11 -6.23
CA VAL A 61 11.77 -6.73 -6.26
C VAL A 61 12.82 -5.78 -5.68
N ASN A 62 12.83 -4.54 -6.15
CA ASN A 62 13.61 -3.46 -5.54
C ASN A 62 12.67 -2.55 -4.76
N ILE A 63 13.09 -2.14 -3.56
CA ILE A 63 12.35 -1.18 -2.73
C ILE A 63 12.89 0.22 -2.97
N MET A 64 12.00 1.14 -3.33
CA MET A 64 12.25 2.59 -3.32
C MET A 64 11.61 3.16 -2.05
N MET A 65 12.43 3.56 -1.09
CA MET A 65 11.93 4.14 0.16
C MET A 65 11.71 5.65 0.02
N LEU A 66 10.49 6.11 0.30
CA LEU A 66 10.13 7.52 0.37
C LEU A 66 9.52 7.82 1.74
N ARG A 67 10.21 8.60 2.55
CA ARG A 67 9.75 9.00 3.89
C ARG A 67 8.91 10.28 3.77
N ALA A 68 7.64 10.13 3.41
CA ALA A 68 6.70 11.26 3.26
C ALA A 68 5.99 11.65 4.57
N VAL A 69 5.99 10.77 5.57
CA VAL A 69 5.26 10.96 6.85
C VAL A 69 6.17 10.62 8.03
N PRO A 70 7.08 11.54 8.43
CA PRO A 70 8.02 11.32 9.52
C PRO A 70 7.41 11.75 10.88
N ASP A 71 6.52 10.92 11.45
CA ASP A 71 5.82 11.16 12.73
C ASP A 71 5.00 12.45 12.82
N GLY A 72 3.90 12.49 12.07
CA GLY A 72 2.95 13.60 12.11
C GLY A 72 1.89 13.43 11.03
N ASP A 73 1.12 14.49 10.80
CA ASP A 73 0.03 14.48 9.82
C ASP A 73 0.55 14.29 8.39
N GLU A 74 -0.21 13.56 7.58
CA GLU A 74 0.07 13.33 6.17
C GLU A 74 -0.33 14.55 5.35
N HIS A 75 0.61 15.48 5.16
CA HIS A 75 0.34 16.71 4.41
C HIS A 75 0.12 16.38 2.92
N ASP A 76 -0.96 16.91 2.34
CA ASP A 76 -1.37 16.58 0.96
C ASP A 76 -0.26 16.87 -0.07
N LYS A 77 0.51 17.94 0.14
CA LYS A 77 1.67 18.28 -0.69
C LYS A 77 2.73 17.18 -0.69
N ASP A 78 3.13 16.74 0.51
CA ASP A 78 4.17 15.73 0.69
C ASP A 78 3.76 14.40 0.06
N ILE A 79 2.49 13.99 0.25
CA ILE A 79 1.94 12.78 -0.34
C ILE A 79 1.89 12.88 -1.86
N ALA A 80 1.37 13.99 -2.41
CA ALA A 80 1.28 14.18 -3.86
C ALA A 80 2.67 14.17 -4.52
N LEU A 81 3.66 14.84 -3.93
CA LEU A 81 5.02 14.88 -4.43
C LEU A 81 5.74 13.53 -4.30
N ALA A 82 5.54 12.80 -3.20
CA ALA A 82 6.10 11.46 -3.03
C ALA A 82 5.56 10.47 -4.08
N ILE A 83 4.25 10.51 -4.36
CA ILE A 83 3.65 9.68 -5.42
C ILE A 83 4.27 10.02 -6.77
N ARG A 84 4.36 11.31 -7.13
CA ARG A 84 4.96 11.75 -8.39
C ARG A 84 6.42 11.33 -8.50
N TYR A 85 7.21 11.52 -7.42
CA TYR A 85 8.60 11.09 -7.37
C TYR A 85 8.72 9.58 -7.61
N ALA A 86 7.91 8.75 -6.96
CA ALA A 86 7.95 7.31 -7.14
C ALA A 86 7.64 6.91 -8.58
N VAL A 87 6.59 7.51 -9.16
CA VAL A 87 6.18 7.29 -10.56
C VAL A 87 7.31 7.67 -11.52
N ASP A 88 7.89 8.88 -11.35
CA ASP A 88 8.94 9.41 -12.23
C ASP A 88 10.26 8.62 -12.13
N ASN A 89 10.50 7.98 -10.98
CA ASN A 89 11.66 7.12 -10.75
C ASN A 89 11.37 5.63 -11.03
N GLY A 90 10.25 5.32 -11.69
CA GLY A 90 9.99 4.00 -12.28
C GLY A 90 9.32 2.99 -11.35
N ALA A 91 8.72 3.41 -10.24
CA ALA A 91 7.90 2.53 -9.41
C ALA A 91 6.73 1.96 -10.22
N LYS A 92 6.50 0.64 -10.12
CA LYS A 92 5.32 -0.03 -10.69
C LYS A 92 4.16 -0.14 -9.70
N ILE A 93 4.50 -0.20 -8.41
CA ILE A 93 3.58 -0.34 -7.30
C ILE A 93 4.03 0.65 -6.22
N ILE A 94 3.11 1.41 -5.65
CA ILE A 94 3.36 2.30 -4.51
C ILE A 94 2.51 1.79 -3.34
N SER A 95 3.18 1.40 -2.24
CA SER A 95 2.53 1.01 -0.99
C SER A 95 2.45 2.21 -0.05
N MET A 96 1.26 2.59 0.38
CA MET A 96 0.96 3.78 1.16
C MET A 96 0.32 3.39 2.50
N SER A 97 1.16 3.21 3.51
CA SER A 97 0.76 2.70 4.83
C SER A 97 0.40 3.81 5.84
N PHE A 98 -0.34 4.83 5.39
CA PHE A 98 -0.70 6.03 6.15
C PHE A 98 -2.16 6.44 5.87
N GLY A 99 -2.73 7.36 6.65
CA GLY A 99 -4.07 7.86 6.39
C GLY A 99 -4.60 8.84 7.43
N LYS A 100 -5.52 9.71 7.00
CA LYS A 100 -6.02 10.84 7.79
C LYS A 100 -7.52 11.10 7.57
N ASP A 101 -8.10 11.87 8.48
CA ASP A 101 -9.52 12.25 8.41
C ASP A 101 -9.78 13.52 7.60
N PHE A 102 -8.76 14.37 7.41
CA PHE A 102 -8.92 15.66 6.74
C PHE A 102 -7.88 15.91 5.65
N SER A 103 -8.32 16.30 4.46
CA SER A 103 -7.46 16.54 3.28
C SER A 103 -7.83 17.89 2.64
N PRO A 104 -7.35 19.02 3.19
CA PRO A 104 -7.71 20.35 2.69
C PRO A 104 -7.31 20.53 1.22
N GLU A 105 -6.14 20.02 0.83
CA GLU A 105 -5.59 20.12 -0.53
C GLU A 105 -5.68 18.80 -1.28
N LYS A 106 -6.76 18.04 -1.05
CA LYS A 106 -7.05 16.76 -1.69
C LYS A 106 -6.85 16.75 -3.20
N VAL A 107 -7.09 17.88 -3.87
CA VAL A 107 -6.90 18.01 -5.32
C VAL A 107 -5.49 17.64 -5.77
N TRP A 108 -4.45 17.97 -4.99
CA TRP A 108 -3.07 17.60 -5.31
C TRP A 108 -2.85 16.09 -5.26
N VAL A 109 -3.43 15.42 -4.26
CA VAL A 109 -3.38 13.96 -4.12
C VAL A 109 -4.18 13.29 -5.24
N ASP A 110 -5.36 13.82 -5.59
CA ASP A 110 -6.18 13.34 -6.71
C ASP A 110 -5.46 13.44 -8.05
N GLU A 111 -4.77 14.55 -8.29
CA GLU A 111 -3.93 14.73 -9.48
C GLU A 111 -2.73 13.78 -9.51
N ALA A 112 -2.11 13.51 -8.36
CA ALA A 112 -1.04 12.54 -8.25
C ALA A 112 -1.54 11.10 -8.51
N PHE A 113 -2.74 10.75 -8.03
CA PHE A 113 -3.40 9.47 -8.34
C PHE A 113 -3.70 9.33 -9.83
N LYS A 114 -4.29 10.36 -10.45
CA LYS A 114 -4.53 10.39 -11.90
C LYS A 114 -3.22 10.29 -12.69
N TYR A 115 -2.15 10.94 -12.21
CA TYR A 115 -0.83 10.85 -12.82
C TYR A 115 -0.28 9.43 -12.76
N ALA A 116 -0.30 8.78 -11.59
CA ALA A 116 0.12 7.39 -11.40
C ALA A 116 -0.68 6.44 -12.31
N GLU A 117 -2.00 6.61 -12.37
CA GLU A 117 -2.89 5.84 -13.26
C GLU A 117 -2.52 6.03 -14.74
N SER A 118 -2.26 7.27 -15.20
CA SER A 118 -1.83 7.55 -16.57
C SER A 118 -0.49 6.91 -16.95
N LYS A 119 0.33 6.58 -15.94
CA LYS A 119 1.63 5.89 -16.09
C LYS A 119 1.54 4.39 -15.85
N GLY A 120 0.33 3.87 -15.59
CA GLY A 120 0.10 2.45 -15.33
C GLY A 120 0.72 1.98 -14.02
N VAL A 121 0.77 2.83 -12.99
CA VAL A 121 1.26 2.51 -11.66
C VAL A 121 0.10 2.07 -10.77
N LEU A 122 0.29 0.97 -10.06
CA LEU A 122 -0.66 0.48 -9.06
C LEU A 122 -0.42 1.17 -7.73
N LEU A 123 -1.48 1.71 -7.14
CA LEU A 123 -1.47 2.30 -5.81
C LEU A 123 -2.09 1.30 -4.83
N VAL A 124 -1.45 1.05 -3.70
CA VAL A 124 -1.99 0.19 -2.63
C VAL A 124 -1.95 1.01 -1.35
N ALA A 125 -3.10 1.21 -0.72
CA ALA A 125 -3.27 2.08 0.44
C ALA A 125 -3.89 1.32 1.61
N ALA A 126 -3.45 1.63 2.84
CA ALA A 126 -4.09 1.16 4.06
C ALA A 126 -5.48 1.81 4.23
N ALA A 127 -6.47 1.05 4.72
CA ALA A 127 -7.80 1.58 4.97
C ALA A 127 -7.87 2.48 6.22
N GLY A 128 -6.93 2.34 7.16
CA GLY A 128 -6.89 3.05 8.45
C GLY A 128 -7.31 2.18 9.63
N ASN A 129 -7.05 2.65 10.86
CA ASN A 129 -7.08 1.85 12.09
C ASN A 129 -8.06 2.40 13.15
N ALA A 130 -9.17 3.01 12.72
CA ALA A 130 -10.14 3.68 13.59
C ALA A 130 -11.51 2.98 13.60
N HIS A 131 -11.58 1.70 13.19
CA HIS A 131 -12.79 0.86 13.18
C HIS A 131 -14.04 1.53 12.55
N LYS A 132 -13.82 2.46 11.62
CA LYS A 132 -14.88 3.27 11.00
C LYS A 132 -15.33 2.69 9.67
N ASP A 133 -16.60 2.93 9.36
CA ASP A 133 -17.17 2.70 8.04
C ASP A 133 -16.78 3.87 7.11
N VAL A 134 -15.80 3.63 6.24
CA VAL A 134 -15.28 4.66 5.34
C VAL A 134 -16.20 4.96 4.15
N ASP A 135 -17.35 4.29 4.05
CA ASP A 135 -18.44 4.70 3.17
C ASP A 135 -19.32 5.78 3.81
N ALA A 136 -19.36 5.85 5.15
CA ALA A 136 -20.13 6.84 5.91
C ALA A 136 -19.27 8.01 6.40
N GLU A 137 -18.00 7.76 6.70
CA GLU A 137 -17.05 8.74 7.22
C GLU A 137 -15.82 8.82 6.32
N GLU A 138 -15.43 10.02 5.89
CA GLU A 138 -14.29 10.14 5.00
C GLU A 138 -12.97 9.69 5.66
N SER A 139 -12.11 9.10 4.83
CA SER A 139 -10.73 8.77 5.15
C SER A 139 -9.90 9.05 3.91
N PHE A 140 -8.69 9.58 4.09
CA PHE A 140 -7.82 9.98 2.99
C PHE A 140 -6.43 9.32 3.09
N PRO A 141 -5.80 9.01 1.94
CA PRO A 141 -6.38 9.10 0.59
C PRO A 141 -7.56 8.12 0.42
N ASN A 142 -8.43 8.39 -0.54
CA ASN A 142 -9.48 7.45 -0.98
C ASN A 142 -9.55 7.44 -2.51
N ALA A 143 -10.31 6.48 -3.05
CA ALA A 143 -10.40 6.30 -4.50
C ALA A 143 -11.17 7.42 -5.20
N ASN A 144 -12.08 8.11 -4.53
CA ASN A 144 -13.04 9.03 -5.14
C ASN A 144 -12.38 10.39 -5.38
N TYR A 145 -12.47 10.90 -6.61
CA TYR A 145 -11.93 12.22 -6.92
C TYR A 145 -12.90 13.32 -6.51
N ARG A 146 -12.36 14.45 -6.06
CA ARG A 146 -13.15 15.66 -5.74
C ARG A 146 -13.92 16.18 -6.97
N THR A 147 -13.40 15.93 -8.17
CA THR A 147 -14.02 16.29 -9.45
C THR A 147 -15.04 15.25 -9.95
N GLY A 148 -15.34 14.21 -9.17
CA GLY A 148 -16.13 13.06 -9.59
C GLY A 148 -15.30 11.98 -10.28
N GLY A 149 -15.84 10.76 -10.26
CA GLY A 149 -15.14 9.54 -10.68
C GLY A 149 -14.25 8.96 -9.58
N LYS A 150 -13.54 7.88 -9.90
CA LYS A 150 -12.65 7.18 -8.96
C LYS A 150 -11.43 6.61 -9.67
N SER A 151 -10.34 6.47 -8.94
CA SER A 151 -9.14 5.81 -9.46
C SER A 151 -9.42 4.37 -9.83
N THR A 152 -8.92 3.94 -10.99
CA THR A 152 -9.04 2.54 -11.44
C THR A 152 -7.84 1.67 -11.07
N THR A 153 -6.77 2.27 -10.54
CA THR A 153 -5.51 1.59 -10.18
C THR A 153 -5.15 1.67 -8.70
N ALA A 154 -6.05 2.14 -7.84
CA ALA A 154 -5.85 2.16 -6.39
C ALA A 154 -6.55 0.99 -5.69
N ILE A 155 -5.87 0.29 -4.78
CA ILE A 155 -6.42 -0.77 -3.92
C ILE A 155 -6.38 -0.30 -2.47
N PHE A 156 -7.52 -0.27 -1.79
CA PHE A 156 -7.64 0.04 -0.37
C PHE A 156 -7.78 -1.23 0.46
N VAL A 157 -6.95 -1.37 1.49
CA VAL A 157 -6.70 -2.64 2.19
C VAL A 157 -7.10 -2.57 3.66
N GLY A 158 -8.12 -3.35 4.04
CA GLY A 158 -8.48 -3.62 5.42
C GLY A 158 -7.58 -4.67 6.07
N ALA A 159 -7.51 -4.70 7.40
CA ALA A 159 -6.70 -5.64 8.16
C ALA A 159 -7.53 -6.84 8.63
N SER A 160 -7.06 -8.03 8.30
CA SER A 160 -7.55 -9.30 8.83
C SER A 160 -6.60 -9.84 9.91
N GLY A 161 -7.14 -10.61 10.84
CA GLY A 161 -6.37 -11.40 11.79
C GLY A 161 -6.69 -12.88 11.65
N ASN A 162 -6.65 -13.60 12.77
CA ASN A 162 -7.26 -14.92 12.92
C ASN A 162 -7.94 -14.97 14.29
N GLU A 163 -8.68 -16.03 14.60
CA GLU A 163 -9.37 -16.15 15.90
C GLU A 163 -8.45 -15.99 17.12
N LYS A 164 -7.20 -16.44 17.02
CA LYS A 164 -6.19 -16.32 18.09
C LYS A 164 -5.55 -14.94 18.16
N ASN A 165 -5.64 -14.16 17.08
CA ASN A 165 -4.94 -12.90 16.86
C ASN A 165 -5.92 -11.78 16.51
N GLY A 166 -6.99 -11.61 17.29
CA GLY A 166 -7.86 -10.43 17.19
C GLY A 166 -9.02 -10.52 16.19
N GLY A 167 -9.41 -11.72 15.78
CA GLY A 167 -10.57 -11.98 14.92
C GLY A 167 -10.25 -12.04 13.42
N TYR A 168 -11.15 -12.61 12.62
CA TYR A 168 -10.99 -12.69 11.16
C TYR A 168 -10.86 -11.30 10.52
N THR A 169 -11.57 -10.32 11.05
CA THR A 169 -11.40 -8.88 10.81
C THR A 169 -10.73 -8.28 12.04
N ALA A 170 -9.67 -7.50 11.86
CA ALA A 170 -9.03 -6.85 12.99
C ALA A 170 -9.99 -5.81 13.59
N SER A 171 -10.15 -5.81 14.91
CA SER A 171 -11.09 -4.92 15.60
C SER A 171 -10.87 -3.44 15.30
N PHE A 172 -9.64 -3.03 15.02
CA PHE A 172 -9.29 -1.65 14.67
C PHE A 172 -9.47 -1.31 13.19
N SER A 173 -9.65 -2.29 12.28
CA SER A 173 -9.63 -2.02 10.84
C SER A 173 -10.78 -1.13 10.42
N ASN A 174 -10.51 -0.10 9.64
CA ASN A 174 -11.54 0.54 8.84
C ASN A 174 -12.09 -0.46 7.80
N TYR A 175 -13.35 -0.26 7.42
CA TYR A 175 -14.09 -1.10 6.48
C TYR A 175 -15.01 -0.22 5.63
N GLY A 176 -15.50 -0.75 4.52
CA GLY A 176 -16.43 -0.04 3.63
C GLY A 176 -16.67 -0.86 2.37
N LYS A 177 -17.93 -1.15 2.06
CA LYS A 177 -18.32 -1.94 0.89
C LYS A 177 -17.93 -1.24 -0.42
N GLY A 178 -17.93 0.09 -0.43
CA GLY A 178 -17.56 0.93 -1.57
C GLY A 178 -16.10 1.35 -1.59
N ASN A 179 -15.50 1.60 -0.43
CA ASN A 179 -14.18 2.25 -0.31
C ASN A 179 -13.06 1.37 0.28
N VAL A 180 -13.32 0.10 0.62
CA VAL A 180 -12.29 -0.91 0.90
C VAL A 180 -12.38 -2.03 -0.14
N ASP A 181 -11.30 -2.29 -0.87
CA ASP A 181 -11.33 -3.27 -1.96
C ASP A 181 -11.16 -4.70 -1.42
N VAL A 182 -10.18 -4.94 -0.56
CA VAL A 182 -9.83 -6.28 -0.03
C VAL A 182 -9.36 -6.22 1.43
N PHE A 183 -9.38 -7.36 2.12
CA PHE A 183 -8.71 -7.53 3.41
C PHE A 183 -7.39 -8.30 3.26
N ALA A 184 -6.43 -8.08 4.15
CA ALA A 184 -5.18 -8.83 4.20
C ALA A 184 -4.64 -8.94 5.64
N PRO A 185 -3.81 -9.97 5.95
CA PRO A 185 -3.25 -10.14 7.30
C PRO A 185 -2.55 -8.88 7.80
N GLY A 186 -3.03 -8.38 8.94
CA GLY A 186 -2.56 -7.14 9.56
C GLY A 186 -2.47 -7.19 11.09
N VAL A 187 -2.64 -8.35 11.73
CA VAL A 187 -2.50 -8.49 13.20
C VAL A 187 -1.34 -9.41 13.54
N GLY A 188 -0.41 -8.94 14.37
CA GLY A 188 0.74 -9.73 14.82
C GLY A 188 1.65 -10.16 13.68
N ILE A 189 1.88 -9.26 12.72
CA ILE A 189 2.70 -9.54 11.53
C ILE A 189 4.17 -9.42 11.90
N TYR A 190 4.89 -10.53 11.78
CA TYR A 190 6.33 -10.60 12.03
C TYR A 190 7.11 -10.09 10.81
N SER A 191 7.99 -9.11 11.00
CA SER A 191 8.85 -8.59 9.92
C SER A 191 10.14 -7.95 10.40
N THR A 192 10.96 -7.47 9.47
CA THR A 192 12.24 -6.79 9.73
C THR A 192 12.04 -5.48 10.47
N ILE A 193 12.92 -5.16 11.41
CA ILE A 193 12.94 -3.86 12.10
C ILE A 193 14.35 -3.24 12.01
N PRO A 194 14.52 -1.95 12.33
CA PRO A 194 15.82 -1.28 12.28
C PRO A 194 16.85 -1.93 13.22
N GLY A 195 18.13 -1.74 12.90
CA GLY A 195 19.25 -2.23 13.73
C GLY A 195 20.02 -3.43 13.14
N GLY A 196 19.58 -3.97 12.00
CA GLY A 196 20.26 -5.04 11.28
C GLY A 196 20.02 -6.42 11.90
N ASN A 197 19.50 -7.36 11.11
CA ASN A 197 19.13 -8.71 11.56
C ASN A 197 18.19 -8.75 12.78
N THR A 198 17.37 -7.72 12.96
CA THR A 198 16.36 -7.62 14.01
C THR A 198 14.97 -7.78 13.39
N TYR A 199 14.05 -8.35 14.16
CA TYR A 199 12.69 -8.67 13.71
C TYR A 199 11.70 -8.47 14.84
N GLY A 200 10.44 -8.18 14.50
CA GLY A 200 9.40 -7.95 15.49
C GLY A 200 7.98 -8.03 14.91
N ASN A 201 7.00 -8.09 15.81
CA ASN A 201 5.59 -8.10 15.45
C ASN A 201 5.02 -6.69 15.44
N ALA A 202 4.18 -6.39 14.45
CA ALA A 202 3.37 -5.17 14.41
C ALA A 202 1.94 -5.48 13.94
N SER A 203 1.00 -4.59 14.26
CA SER A 203 -0.40 -4.70 13.87
C SER A 203 -0.89 -3.40 13.27
N GLY A 204 -1.67 -3.48 12.20
CA GLY A 204 -2.27 -2.34 11.50
C GLY A 204 -2.68 -2.69 10.07
N THR A 205 -3.59 -1.90 9.50
CA THR A 205 -3.80 -1.86 8.04
C THR A 205 -2.51 -1.48 7.30
N SER A 206 -1.59 -0.78 7.98
CA SER A 206 -0.22 -0.54 7.52
C SER A 206 0.61 -1.81 7.28
N MET A 207 0.29 -2.95 7.90
CA MET A 207 0.95 -4.25 7.64
C MET A 207 0.20 -5.06 6.57
N ALA A 208 -1.13 -4.90 6.50
CA ALA A 208 -1.96 -5.50 5.46
C ALA A 208 -1.67 -4.91 4.07
N CYS A 209 -1.50 -3.60 3.98
CA CYS A 209 -1.16 -2.85 2.76
C CYS A 209 0.10 -3.39 2.03
N PRO A 210 1.28 -3.48 2.67
CA PRO A 210 2.49 -4.00 2.02
C PRO A 210 2.36 -5.48 1.65
N LEU A 211 1.54 -6.27 2.38
CA LEU A 211 1.27 -7.65 2.00
C LEU A 211 0.56 -7.71 0.64
N VAL A 212 -0.47 -6.89 0.42
CA VAL A 212 -1.17 -6.79 -0.88
C VAL A 212 -0.25 -6.22 -1.96
N ALA A 213 0.59 -5.24 -1.65
CA ALA A 213 1.59 -4.72 -2.59
C ALA A 213 2.59 -5.82 -3.03
N GLY A 214 3.00 -6.69 -2.09
CA GLY A 214 3.80 -7.89 -2.38
C GLY A 214 3.07 -8.88 -3.27
N VAL A 215 1.77 -9.13 -3.04
CA VAL A 215 0.95 -10.00 -3.91
C VAL A 215 0.83 -9.41 -5.31
N ALA A 216 0.62 -8.09 -5.43
CA ALA A 216 0.59 -7.40 -6.73
C ALA A 216 1.92 -7.56 -7.48
N ALA A 217 3.05 -7.41 -6.78
CA ALA A 217 4.36 -7.64 -7.36
C ALA A 217 4.53 -9.09 -7.82
N PHE A 218 4.11 -10.06 -7.00
CA PHE A 218 4.18 -11.48 -7.32
C PHE A 218 3.34 -11.86 -8.56
N VAL A 219 2.14 -11.31 -8.70
CA VAL A 219 1.31 -11.45 -9.91
C VAL A 219 2.04 -10.87 -11.13
N TRP A 220 2.57 -9.66 -11.00
CA TRP A 220 3.19 -8.96 -12.12
C TRP A 220 4.51 -9.61 -12.57
N GLN A 221 5.22 -10.29 -11.67
CA GLN A 221 6.40 -11.09 -12.03
C GLN A 221 6.08 -12.26 -12.95
N HIS A 222 4.93 -12.91 -12.75
CA HIS A 222 4.48 -14.02 -13.59
C HIS A 222 3.84 -13.53 -14.90
N TYR A 223 3.17 -12.37 -14.84
CA TYR A 223 2.46 -11.80 -15.98
C TYR A 223 2.86 -10.33 -16.23
N PRO A 224 4.08 -10.07 -16.72
CA PRO A 224 4.66 -8.73 -16.87
C PRO A 224 3.87 -7.78 -17.78
N ASN A 225 3.02 -8.32 -18.65
CA ASN A 225 2.26 -7.57 -19.64
C ASN A 225 0.85 -7.17 -19.15
N LEU A 226 0.46 -7.54 -17.92
CA LEU A 226 -0.78 -7.05 -17.33
C LEU A 226 -0.67 -5.55 -17.03
N THR A 227 -1.78 -4.85 -17.22
CA THR A 227 -1.95 -3.46 -16.77
C THR A 227 -2.15 -3.42 -15.25
N ALA A 228 -1.96 -2.25 -14.63
CA ALA A 228 -2.25 -2.07 -13.20
C ALA A 228 -3.73 -2.39 -12.88
N GLN A 229 -4.66 -2.04 -13.77
CA GLN A 229 -6.08 -2.39 -13.63
C GLN A 229 -6.30 -3.91 -13.62
N GLN A 230 -5.60 -4.65 -14.49
CA GLN A 230 -5.67 -6.12 -14.54
C GLN A 230 -5.03 -6.76 -13.30
N VAL A 231 -3.93 -6.22 -12.78
CA VAL A 231 -3.35 -6.71 -11.52
C VAL A 231 -4.32 -6.46 -10.35
N LYS A 232 -4.94 -5.28 -10.29
CA LYS A 232 -6.00 -4.98 -9.31
C LYS A 232 -7.17 -5.96 -9.43
N GLU A 233 -7.67 -6.17 -10.64
CA GLU A 233 -8.77 -7.10 -10.92
C GLU A 233 -8.40 -8.53 -10.49
N ALA A 234 -7.19 -8.99 -10.79
CA ALA A 234 -6.73 -10.31 -10.39
C ALA A 234 -6.76 -10.49 -8.87
N ILE A 235 -6.37 -9.47 -8.11
CA ILE A 235 -6.42 -9.49 -6.64
C ILE A 235 -7.87 -9.48 -6.14
N GLU A 236 -8.72 -8.58 -6.64
CA GLU A 236 -10.11 -8.44 -6.19
C GLU A 236 -10.96 -9.67 -6.52
N LYS A 237 -10.75 -10.28 -7.69
CA LYS A 237 -11.57 -11.41 -8.17
C LYS A 237 -11.13 -12.77 -7.63
N SER A 238 -10.01 -12.82 -6.93
CA SER A 238 -9.43 -14.06 -6.45
C SER A 238 -9.32 -14.14 -4.92
N THR A 239 -9.98 -13.25 -4.19
CA THR A 239 -9.93 -13.28 -2.72
C THR A 239 -10.59 -14.54 -2.16
N SER A 240 -10.14 -14.99 -1.00
CA SER A 240 -10.79 -16.05 -0.24
C SER A 240 -11.75 -15.46 0.78
N ALA A 241 -13.05 -15.73 0.64
CA ALA A 241 -14.04 -15.41 1.66
C ALA A 241 -13.97 -16.44 2.82
N PRO A 242 -14.09 -16.01 4.09
CA PRO A 242 -14.27 -16.94 5.19
C PRO A 242 -15.61 -17.67 5.06
N ALA A 243 -15.66 -18.93 5.50
CA ALA A 243 -16.90 -19.73 5.48
C ALA A 243 -17.95 -19.21 6.47
N GLU A 244 -17.49 -18.59 7.56
CA GLU A 244 -18.33 -18.06 8.62
C GLU A 244 -18.41 -16.53 8.58
N LYS A 245 -19.44 -16.00 9.23
CA LYS A 245 -19.56 -14.56 9.46
C LYS A 245 -18.43 -14.05 10.33
N VAL A 246 -17.97 -12.85 10.03
CA VAL A 246 -16.91 -12.15 10.77
C VAL A 246 -17.50 -11.09 11.68
N ASN A 247 -16.75 -10.66 12.69
CA ASN A 247 -17.15 -9.50 13.48
C ASN A 247 -17.06 -8.25 12.59
N LYS A 248 -18.03 -7.36 12.69
CA LYS A 248 -17.86 -6.00 12.19
C LYS A 248 -16.77 -5.32 13.04
N PRO A 249 -15.77 -4.66 12.44
CA PRO A 249 -14.69 -4.04 13.22
C PRO A 249 -15.24 -3.11 14.31
N GLY A 250 -14.67 -3.22 15.50
CA GLY A 250 -15.09 -2.47 16.69
C GLY A 250 -16.34 -3.00 17.40
N THR A 251 -16.99 -4.06 16.91
CA THR A 251 -18.24 -4.59 17.51
C THR A 251 -18.26 -6.13 17.56
N GLU A 252 -19.27 -6.67 18.23
CA GLU A 252 -19.57 -8.11 18.26
C GLU A 252 -20.61 -8.53 17.19
N GLU A 253 -21.07 -7.60 16.37
CA GLU A 253 -22.05 -7.87 15.31
C GLU A 253 -21.43 -8.78 14.24
N LYS A 254 -22.13 -9.86 13.87
CA LYS A 254 -21.67 -10.82 12.86
C LYS A 254 -22.22 -10.48 11.47
N VAL A 255 -21.34 -10.20 10.53
CA VAL A 255 -21.66 -9.83 9.14
C VAL A 255 -20.88 -10.68 8.14
N ASN A 256 -21.30 -10.68 6.87
CA ASN A 256 -20.48 -11.26 5.80
C ASN A 256 -19.35 -10.29 5.46
N LEU A 257 -18.16 -10.80 5.13
CA LEU A 257 -17.04 -9.95 4.75
C LEU A 257 -17.32 -9.10 3.49
N SER A 258 -18.26 -9.53 2.64
CA SER A 258 -18.79 -8.79 1.48
C SER A 258 -19.63 -7.56 1.84
N GLU A 259 -19.97 -7.39 3.12
CA GLU A 259 -20.60 -6.17 3.64
C GLU A 259 -19.55 -5.15 4.09
N LEU A 260 -18.30 -5.59 4.30
CA LEU A 260 -17.20 -4.79 4.83
C LEU A 260 -16.16 -4.40 3.78
N SER A 261 -16.19 -5.02 2.60
CA SER A 261 -15.30 -4.73 1.48
C SER A 261 -15.94 -5.12 0.16
N LYS A 262 -15.45 -4.53 -0.92
CA LYS A 262 -15.92 -4.75 -2.29
C LYS A 262 -15.72 -6.19 -2.77
N ALA A 263 -14.54 -6.78 -2.54
CA ALA A 263 -14.27 -8.16 -2.92
C ALA A 263 -14.88 -9.18 -1.93
N GLY A 264 -15.11 -8.76 -0.68
CA GLY A 264 -15.69 -9.61 0.35
C GLY A 264 -14.78 -10.75 0.81
N GLY A 265 -13.46 -10.61 0.65
CA GLY A 265 -12.50 -11.67 0.92
C GLY A 265 -11.14 -11.16 1.36
N ILE A 266 -10.35 -12.10 1.86
CA ILE A 266 -8.93 -11.91 2.21
C ILE A 266 -8.08 -12.21 0.98
N VAL A 267 -7.04 -11.42 0.73
CA VAL A 267 -6.12 -11.60 -0.39
C VAL A 267 -5.56 -13.03 -0.44
N ASN A 268 -5.50 -13.60 -1.65
CA ASN A 268 -4.97 -14.95 -1.88
C ASN A 268 -4.01 -14.92 -3.08
N ALA A 269 -2.72 -15.01 -2.80
CA ALA A 269 -1.67 -14.90 -3.81
C ALA A 269 -1.73 -16.00 -4.88
N PHE A 270 -2.00 -17.25 -4.49
CA PHE A 270 -2.09 -18.37 -5.43
C PHE A 270 -3.28 -18.21 -6.38
N ALA A 271 -4.45 -17.88 -5.82
CA ALA A 271 -5.65 -17.65 -6.62
C ALA A 271 -5.48 -16.44 -7.54
N ALA A 272 -4.78 -15.39 -7.11
CA ALA A 272 -4.51 -14.20 -7.92
C ALA A 272 -3.65 -14.54 -9.15
N VAL A 273 -2.57 -15.31 -8.96
CA VAL A 273 -1.73 -15.79 -10.07
C VAL A 273 -2.52 -16.73 -11.00
N LYS A 274 -3.38 -17.60 -10.45
CA LYS A 274 -4.24 -18.47 -11.25
C LYS A 274 -5.25 -17.67 -12.08
N TYR A 275 -5.87 -16.65 -11.49
CA TYR A 275 -6.82 -15.79 -12.20
C TYR A 275 -6.13 -14.96 -13.28
N ALA A 276 -4.97 -14.37 -12.95
CA ALA A 276 -4.12 -13.65 -13.90
C ALA A 276 -3.72 -14.50 -15.12
N SER A 277 -3.55 -15.83 -14.95
CA SER A 277 -3.26 -16.74 -16.07
C SER A 277 -4.34 -16.79 -17.14
N THR A 278 -5.58 -16.44 -16.79
CA THR A 278 -6.73 -16.45 -17.71
C THR A 278 -6.97 -15.11 -18.39
N MET A 279 -6.22 -14.07 -18.00
CA MET A 279 -6.38 -12.73 -18.55
C MET A 279 -5.66 -12.57 -19.89
N ASN A 280 -6.31 -11.89 -20.83
CA ASN A 280 -5.66 -11.46 -22.06
C ASN A 280 -4.74 -10.27 -21.74
N ALA A 281 -3.43 -10.47 -21.82
CA ALA A 281 -2.47 -9.38 -21.66
C ALA A 281 -2.56 -8.41 -22.85
N ALA A 282 -2.47 -7.10 -22.58
CA ALA A 282 -2.29 -6.13 -23.66
C ALA A 282 -0.96 -6.40 -24.38
N PRO A 283 -0.88 -6.25 -25.71
CA PRO A 283 0.39 -6.41 -26.43
C PRO A 283 1.42 -5.40 -25.89
N SER A 284 2.54 -5.92 -25.39
CA SER A 284 3.62 -5.09 -24.83
C SER A 284 4.20 -4.15 -25.89
N LYS A 285 4.16 -2.84 -25.63
CA LYS A 285 4.88 -1.83 -26.42
C LYS A 285 6.35 -1.69 -25.98
N THR A 286 6.78 -2.41 -24.95
CA THR A 286 8.09 -2.22 -24.32
C THR A 286 8.94 -3.46 -24.51
N LYS A 287 9.93 -3.38 -25.41
CA LYS A 287 11.02 -4.37 -25.45
C LYS A 287 11.81 -4.23 -24.15
N LEU A 288 11.82 -5.27 -23.32
CA LEU A 288 12.75 -5.36 -22.20
C LEU A 288 14.18 -5.17 -22.74
N PRO A 289 15.06 -4.42 -22.04
CA PRO A 289 16.45 -4.29 -22.44
C PRO A 289 17.09 -5.68 -22.46
N LYS A 290 17.81 -5.99 -23.55
CA LYS A 290 18.55 -7.25 -23.65
C LYS A 290 19.59 -7.31 -22.53
N SER A 291 19.60 -8.40 -21.78
CA SER A 291 20.63 -8.68 -20.77
C SER A 291 22.03 -8.51 -21.37
N SER A 292 22.85 -7.65 -20.75
CA SER A 292 24.24 -7.39 -21.14
C SER A 292 25.24 -8.30 -20.42
N ILE A 293 24.76 -9.38 -19.78
CA ILE A 293 25.64 -10.34 -19.09
C ILE A 293 26.47 -11.09 -20.13
N LYS A 294 27.70 -10.62 -20.35
CA LYS A 294 28.73 -11.38 -21.07
C LYS A 294 28.99 -12.66 -20.28
N LYS A 295 28.69 -13.82 -20.90
CA LYS A 295 29.17 -15.12 -20.40
C LYS A 295 30.69 -15.06 -20.31
N THR A 296 31.23 -14.99 -19.10
CA THR A 296 32.63 -15.28 -18.85
C THR A 296 32.87 -16.73 -19.26
N LYS A 297 33.72 -16.93 -20.27
CA LYS A 297 34.25 -18.26 -20.60
C LYS A 297 35.03 -18.73 -19.37
N LYS A 298 34.66 -19.89 -18.82
CA LYS A 298 35.48 -20.59 -17.82
C LYS A 298 36.88 -20.81 -18.41
N ALA A 299 37.89 -20.39 -17.66
CA ALA A 299 39.25 -20.89 -17.79
C ALA A 299 39.35 -22.25 -17.09
#